data_AF-A0ABC9TAL3-F1
#
_entry.id   AF-A0ABC9TAL3-F1
#
_cell.length_a   1.000
_cell.length_b   1.000
_cell.length_c   1.000
_cell.angle_alpha   90.00
_cell.angle_beta   90.00
_cell.angle_gamma   90.00
#
_symmetry.space_group_name_H-M   'P 1'
#
loop_
_entity.id
_entity.type
_entity.pdbx_description
1 polymer ?
#
loop_
_entity_poly.entity_id
_entity_poly.type
_entity_poly.pdbx_seq_one_letter_code
_entity_poly.pdbx_strand_id
1 'polypeptide(L)' 'MLIDLNRITQIYLVCGKTDLRRGIDSLATIVQDQYQLNRYCQNLYLFCGTRKDHFKALY' A
#
# COMPACT_ATOMS: atom_id res chain seq x y z
N MET A 1 15.07 -0.43 -7.14
CA MET A 1 14.06 -0.82 -8.15
C MET A 1 13.21 0.40 -8.41
N LEU A 2 13.12 0.90 -9.65
CA LEU A 2 12.20 1.98 -9.99
C LEU A 2 10.84 1.37 -10.33
N ILE A 3 9.77 1.99 -9.82
CA ILE A 3 8.40 1.67 -10.25
C ILE A 3 8.10 2.57 -11.45
N ASP A 4 7.64 1.98 -12.54
CA ASP A 4 7.13 2.72 -13.70
C ASP A 4 5.72 3.20 -13.41
N LEU A 5 5.57 4.50 -13.18
CA LEU A 5 4.29 5.13 -12.86
C LEU A 5 3.28 4.99 -14.01
N ASN A 6 3.71 4.82 -15.25
CA ASN A 6 2.81 4.62 -16.40
C ASN A 6 2.11 3.26 -16.39
N ARG A 7 2.61 2.31 -15.60
CA ARG A 7 2.03 0.97 -15.46
C ARG A 7 1.10 0.85 -14.26
N ILE A 8 1.00 1.90 -13.44
CA ILE A 8 0.10 1.91 -12.29
C ILE A 8 -1.32 2.23 -12.77
N THR A 9 -2.26 1.33 -12.53
CA THR A 9 -3.67 1.53 -12.86
C THR A 9 -4.33 2.50 -11.88
N GLN A 10 -4.10 2.29 -10.57
CA GLN A 10 -4.68 3.12 -9.51
C GLN A 10 -3.71 3.29 -8.33
N ILE A 11 -3.79 4.45 -7.68
CA ILE A 11 -3.06 4.75 -6.45
C ILE A 11 -4.06 4.87 -5.30
N TYR A 12 -3.86 4.09 -4.25
CA TYR A 12 -4.67 4.11 -3.05
C TYR A 12 -3.88 4.67 -1.88
N LEU A 13 -4.46 5.64 -1.18
CA LEU A 13 -3.96 6.09 0.11
C LEU A 13 -4.76 5.39 1.22
N VAL A 14 -4.08 4.53 1.97
CA VAL A 14 -4.67 3.83 3.11
C VAL A 14 -4.79 4.80 4.28
N CYS A 15 -6.03 5.17 4.61
CA CYS A 15 -6.34 6.09 5.69
C CYS A 15 -6.34 5.38 7.05
N GLY A 16 -5.72 6.01 8.03
CA GLY A 16 -5.58 5.48 9.39
C GLY A 16 -4.13 5.14 9.73
N LYS A 17 -3.87 4.90 11.02
CA LYS A 17 -2.53 4.56 11.51
C LYS A 17 -2.20 3.12 11.12
N THR A 18 -1.22 2.95 10.24
CA THR A 18 -0.66 1.64 9.90
C THR A 18 0.69 1.47 10.60
N ASP A 19 0.93 0.31 11.20
CA ASP A 19 2.27 -0.04 11.65
C ASP A 19 3.15 -0.39 10.44
N LEU A 20 4.01 0.55 10.03
CA LEU A 20 4.90 0.38 8.89
C LEU A 20 6.01 -0.66 9.13
N ARG A 21 6.19 -1.15 10.37
CA ARG A 21 7.09 -2.25 10.71
C ARG A 21 6.60 -3.61 10.20
N ARG A 22 5.32 -3.71 9.83
CA ARG A 22 4.74 -4.92 9.23
C ARG A 22 5.46 -5.30 7.93
N GLY A 23 5.60 -6.60 7.70
CA GLY A 23 6.15 -7.15 6.46
C GLY A 23 5.22 -6.96 5.26
N ILE A 24 5.66 -7.41 4.08
CA ILE A 24 4.91 -7.31 2.83
C ILE A 24 3.59 -8.08 2.93
N ASP A 25 3.63 -9.33 3.37
CA ASP A 25 2.43 -10.18 3.46
C ASP A 25 1.36 -9.58 4.36
N SER A 26 1.76 -9.08 5.54
CA SER A 26 0.83 -8.45 6.48
C SER A 26 0.19 -7.17 5.93
N LEU A 27 0.88 -6.43 5.06
CA LEU A 27 0.32 -5.25 4.38
C LEU A 27 -0.59 -5.66 3.23
N ALA A 28 -0.25 -6.72 2.49
CA ALA A 28 -1.10 -7.28 1.46
C ALA A 28 -2.41 -7.83 2.05
N THR A 29 -2.36 -8.50 3.21
CA THR A 29 -3.56 -8.94 3.94
C THR A 29 -4.47 -7.77 4.31
N ILE A 30 -3.91 -6.62 4.73
CA ILE A 30 -4.72 -5.43 5.00
C ILE A 30 -5.48 -4.99 3.74
N VAL A 31 -4.81 -4.93 2.59
CA VAL A 31 -5.41 -4.54 1.31
C VAL A 31 -6.53 -5.50 0.89
N GLN A 32 -6.28 -6.81 1.02
CA GLN A 32 -7.25 -7.83 0.63
C GLN A 32 -8.43 -7.95 1.59
N ASP A 33 -8.17 -8.02 2.89
CA ASP A 33 -9.21 -8.36 3.88
C ASP A 33 -10.01 -7.14 4.31
N GLN A 34 -9.34 -5.99 4.51
CA GLN A 34 -10.01 -4.78 5.03
C GLN A 34 -10.62 -3.93 3.91
N TYR A 35 -9.95 -3.86 2.77
CA TYR A 35 -10.39 -3.01 1.66
C TYR A 35 -10.97 -3.80 0.48
N GLN A 36 -10.91 -5.14 0.51
CA GLN A 36 -11.43 -6.02 -0.55
C GLN A 36 -10.84 -5.70 -1.93
N LEU A 37 -9.60 -5.17 -1.94
CA LEU A 37 -8.90 -4.79 -3.16
C LEU A 37 -8.04 -5.94 -3.67
N ASN A 38 -7.94 -6.04 -5.00
CA ASN A 38 -7.15 -7.09 -5.63
C ASN A 38 -5.65 -6.74 -5.60
N ARG A 39 -4.85 -7.58 -4.94
CA ARG A 39 -3.38 -7.46 -4.88
C ARG A 39 -2.66 -7.81 -6.18
N TYR A 40 -3.35 -8.43 -7.13
CA TYR A 40 -2.78 -8.82 -8.43
C TYR A 40 -2.95 -7.75 -9.51
N CYS A 41 -3.71 -6.70 -9.22
CA CYS A 41 -3.78 -5.52 -10.09
C CYS A 41 -2.50 -4.70 -9.96
N GLN A 42 -2.09 -4.01 -11.02
CA GLN A 42 -0.95 -3.09 -11.02
C GLN A 42 -1.30 -1.78 -10.27
N ASN A 43 -1.68 -1.90 -9.00
CA ASN A 43 -2.09 -0.80 -8.14
C ASN A 43 -0.98 -0.48 -7.14
N LEU A 44 -0.87 0.80 -6.77
CA LEU A 44 0.05 1.25 -5.74
C LEU A 44 -0.72 1.58 -4.47
N TYR A 45 -0.37 0.93 -3.35
CA TYR A 45 -0.95 1.18 -2.04
C TYR A 45 0.04 1.93 -1.16
N LEU A 46 -0.36 3.10 -0.67
CA LEU A 46 0.43 3.95 0.21
C LEU A 46 -0.10 3.87 1.64
N PHE A 47 0.74 3.44 2.56
CA PHE A 47 0.42 3.35 3.99
C PHE A 47 1.08 4.48 4.76
N CYS A 48 0.32 5.12 5.65
CA CYS A 48 0.81 6.15 6.54
C CYS A 48 1.01 5.61 7.96
N GLY A 49 2.16 5.94 8.55
CA GLY A 49 2.48 5.62 9.93
C GLY A 49 1.90 6.63 10.92
N THR A 50 2.53 6.71 12.09
CA THR A 50 2.22 7.81 13.05
C THR A 50 2.77 9.14 12.59
N ARG A 51 3.92 9.13 11.90
CA ARG A 51 4.48 10.33 11.29
C ARG A 51 3.95 10.47 9.86
N LYS A 52 3.52 11.68 9.49
CA LYS A 52 2.88 11.98 8.21
C LYS A 52 3.87 12.20 7.06
N ASP A 53 5.16 12.23 7.35
CA ASP A 53 6.26 12.44 6.41
C ASP A 53 6.84 11.12 5.87
N HIS A 54 6.41 9.96 6.41
CA HIS A 54 6.91 8.65 6.00
C HIS A 54 5.77 7.78 5.48
N PHE A 55 5.91 7.32 4.24
CA PHE A 55 4.98 6.39 3.61
C PHE A 55 5.69 5.09 3.27
N LYS A 56 4.97 3.99 3.39
CA LYS A 56 5.38 2.70 2.85
C LYS A 56 4.53 2.41 1.64
N ALA A 57 5.18 2.07 0.53
CA ALA A 57 4.53 1.71 -0.72
C ALA A 57 4.51 0.19 -0.88
N LEU A 58 3.36 -0.34 -1.30
CA LEU A 58 3.19 -1.71 -1.78
C LEU A 58 2.69 -1.62 -3.23
N TYR A 59 3.44 -2.20 -4.16
CA TYR A 59 3.15 -2.27 -5.59
C TYR A 59 3.04 -3.73 -6.01
#